data_AF-A0A7V6D583-F1
#
_entry.id   AF-A0A7V6D583-F1
#
_cell.length_a   1.000
_cell.length_b   1.000
_cell.length_c   1.000
_cell.angle_alpha   90.00
_cell.angle_beta   90.00
_cell.angle_gamma   90.00
#
_symmetry.space_group_name_H-M   'P 1'
#
loop_
_entity.id
_entity.type
_entity.pdbx_description
1 polymer ?
#
loop_
_entity_poly.entity_id
_entity_poly.type
_entity_poly.pdbx_seq_one_letter_code
_entity_poly.pdbx_strand_id
1 'polypeptide(L)'
;MDPYLLLVVVLLLYALAAAGPSLLGRERLAWGQVAEILLWGIVLLAVAWLARIASPLLYLLVLYLLTMRVRLVVEVANALAARRQPGAQPLYALAGALALNPMDRAIVRVNQGAALLHNGQVAQATGVLEGALRGGRLGNRLGAACRCNLGLAYLRTGDRERGRALLRETVDLLPGSVYARRASIALRRLDAAPAEAQ
;
A
#
# COMPACT_ATOMS: atom_id res chain seq x y z
N MET A 1 14.60 -36.89 -1.49
CA MET A 1 13.36 -36.16 -1.83
C MET A 1 13.51 -35.62 -3.24
N ASP A 2 12.48 -35.69 -4.08
CA ASP A 2 12.47 -35.01 -5.38
C ASP A 2 12.69 -33.51 -5.14
N PRO A 3 13.71 -32.88 -5.77
CA PRO A 3 14.01 -31.47 -5.53
C PRO A 3 12.84 -30.55 -5.95
N TYR A 4 11.95 -30.96 -6.86
CA TYR A 4 10.76 -30.20 -7.23
C TYR A 4 9.65 -30.28 -6.18
N LEU A 5 9.52 -31.40 -5.46
CA LEU A 5 8.61 -31.50 -4.31
C LEU A 5 9.01 -30.50 -3.22
N LEU A 6 10.32 -30.30 -3.01
CA LEU A 6 10.80 -29.28 -2.08
C LEU A 6 10.37 -27.88 -2.51
N LEU A 7 10.42 -27.54 -3.81
CA LEU A 7 9.95 -26.24 -4.31
C LEU A 7 8.45 -26.04 -4.10
N VAL A 8 7.64 -27.10 -4.27
CA VAL A 8 6.20 -27.07 -3.96
C VAL A 8 5.97 -26.81 -2.48
N VAL A 9 6.69 -27.49 -1.58
CA VAL A 9 6.60 -27.25 -0.14
C VAL A 9 6.99 -25.81 0.20
N VAL A 10 8.07 -25.29 -0.39
CA VAL A 10 8.50 -23.89 -0.23
C VAL A 10 7.40 -22.92 -0.67
N LEU A 11 6.75 -23.16 -1.81
CA LEU A 11 5.63 -22.34 -2.29
C LEU A 11 4.47 -22.32 -1.30
N LEU A 12 4.06 -23.49 -0.82
CA LEU A 12 2.94 -23.62 0.11
C LEU A 12 3.25 -22.94 1.45
N LEU A 13 4.46 -23.12 1.97
CA LEU A 13 4.92 -22.44 3.19
C LEU A 13 4.97 -20.91 3.00
N TYR A 14 5.44 -20.44 1.85
CA TYR A 14 5.48 -19.02 1.53
C TYR A 14 4.06 -18.42 1.42
N ALA A 15 3.15 -19.10 0.74
CA ALA A 15 1.75 -18.69 0.64
C ALA A 15 1.06 -18.66 2.01
N LEU A 16 1.33 -19.67 2.86
CA LEU A 16 0.82 -19.72 4.23
C LEU A 16 1.36 -18.57 5.08
N ALA A 17 2.66 -18.28 5.00
CA ALA A 17 3.27 -17.16 5.70
C ALA A 17 2.67 -15.81 5.25
N ALA A 18 2.41 -15.64 3.96
CA ALA A 18 1.76 -14.45 3.42
C ALA A 18 0.29 -14.33 3.84
N ALA A 19 -0.41 -15.45 4.06
CA ALA A 19 -1.79 -15.47 4.58
C ALA A 19 -1.87 -15.30 6.10
N GLY A 20 -0.76 -15.49 6.83
CA GLY A 20 -0.66 -15.40 8.29
C GLY A 20 -1.31 -14.15 8.91
N PRO A 21 -1.09 -12.93 8.40
CA PRO A 21 -1.74 -11.72 8.92
C PRO A 21 -3.28 -11.75 8.83
N SER A 22 -3.82 -12.47 7.85
CA SER A 22 -5.28 -12.63 7.70
C SER A 22 -5.85 -13.71 8.62
N LEU A 23 -5.08 -14.75 8.93
CA LEU A 23 -5.48 -15.81 9.87
C LEU A 23 -5.54 -15.30 11.32
N LEU A 24 -4.74 -14.29 11.67
CA LEU A 24 -4.70 -13.65 13.00
C LEU A 24 -5.81 -12.58 13.21
N GLY A 25 -6.81 -12.52 12.33
CA GLY A 25 -8.08 -11.84 12.61
C GLY A 25 -8.08 -10.31 12.53
N ARG A 26 -7.07 -9.67 11.91
CA ARG A 26 -7.02 -8.20 11.78
C ARG A 26 -7.27 -7.65 10.39
N GLU A 27 -7.24 -8.49 9.36
CA GLU A 27 -7.58 -8.12 7.98
C GLU A 27 -8.26 -9.32 7.28
N ARG A 28 -9.32 -9.08 6.49
CA ARG A 28 -9.97 -10.14 5.71
C ARG A 28 -8.94 -10.78 4.76
N LEU A 29 -8.97 -12.12 4.66
CA LEU A 29 -8.13 -12.91 3.75
C LEU A 29 -7.95 -12.21 2.40
N ALA A 30 -6.72 -11.80 2.13
CA ALA A 30 -6.31 -11.27 0.84
C ALA A 30 -6.23 -12.43 -0.16
N TRP A 31 -7.35 -13.08 -0.45
CA TRP A 31 -7.44 -14.21 -1.38
C TRP A 31 -6.81 -13.89 -2.74
N GLY A 32 -6.88 -12.63 -3.17
CA GLY A 32 -6.19 -12.15 -4.37
C GLY A 32 -4.66 -12.23 -4.27
N GLN A 33 -4.07 -11.88 -3.12
CA GLN A 33 -2.63 -11.96 -2.91
C GLN A 33 -2.15 -13.42 -2.84
N VAL A 34 -2.91 -14.29 -2.15
CA VAL A 34 -2.60 -15.73 -2.10
C VAL A 34 -2.68 -16.34 -3.49
N ALA A 35 -3.73 -16.03 -4.26
CA ALA A 35 -3.89 -16.49 -5.63
C ALA A 35 -2.72 -16.02 -6.53
N GLU A 36 -2.27 -14.77 -6.38
CA GLU A 36 -1.13 -14.25 -7.13
C GLU A 36 0.18 -14.95 -6.76
N ILE A 37 0.41 -15.22 -5.47
CA ILE A 37 1.57 -15.99 -5.00
C ILE A 37 1.57 -17.39 -5.61
N LEU A 38 0.43 -18.07 -5.58
CA LEU A 38 0.31 -19.42 -6.15
C LEU A 38 0.51 -19.40 -7.67
N LEU A 39 -0.07 -18.42 -8.37
CA LEU A 39 0.10 -18.27 -9.81
C LEU A 39 1.58 -18.10 -10.18
N TRP A 40 2.28 -17.14 -9.56
CA TRP A 40 3.71 -16.94 -9.82
C TRP A 40 4.55 -18.13 -9.40
N GLY A 41 4.20 -18.77 -8.29
CA GLY A 41 4.86 -19.99 -7.83
C GLY A 41 4.78 -21.13 -8.84
N ILE A 42 3.59 -21.40 -9.39
CA ILE A 42 3.38 -22.42 -10.42
C ILE A 42 4.18 -22.09 -11.69
N VAL A 43 4.15 -20.82 -12.14
CA VAL A 43 4.93 -20.38 -13.30
C VAL A 43 6.43 -20.58 -13.06
N LEU A 44 6.95 -20.17 -11.91
CA LEU A 44 8.36 -20.36 -11.56
C LEU A 44 8.72 -21.84 -11.43
N LEU A 45 7.83 -22.67 -10.91
CA LEU A 45 8.04 -24.11 -10.79
C LEU A 45 8.17 -24.75 -12.18
N ALA A 46 7.30 -24.35 -13.11
CA ALA A 46 7.38 -24.80 -14.51
C ALA A 46 8.71 -24.35 -15.14
N VAL A 47 9.11 -23.08 -14.99
CA VAL A 47 10.39 -22.57 -15.50
C VAL A 47 11.58 -23.32 -14.89
N ALA A 48 11.57 -23.55 -13.58
CA ALA A 48 12.60 -24.32 -12.87
C ALA A 48 12.72 -25.75 -13.41
N TRP A 49 11.58 -26.41 -13.66
CA TRP A 49 11.52 -27.74 -14.24
C TRP A 49 12.06 -27.78 -15.68
N LEU A 50 11.63 -26.85 -16.55
CA LEU A 50 12.14 -26.74 -17.92
C LEU A 50 13.65 -26.45 -17.96
N ALA A 51 14.12 -25.54 -17.09
CA ALA A 51 15.53 -25.16 -17.02
C ALA A 51 16.40 -26.19 -16.28
N ARG A 52 15.80 -27.20 -15.63
CA ARG A 52 16.46 -28.16 -14.74
C ARG A 52 17.22 -27.49 -13.58
N ILE A 53 16.73 -26.33 -13.12
CA ILE A 53 17.30 -25.57 -12.01
C ILE A 53 16.40 -25.77 -10.79
N ALA A 54 16.85 -26.55 -9.82
CA ALA A 54 16.07 -26.82 -8.61
C ALA A 54 16.77 -26.29 -7.35
N SER A 55 17.08 -24.99 -7.35
CA SER A 55 17.62 -24.28 -6.18
C SER A 55 16.49 -23.66 -5.35
N PRO A 56 16.21 -24.15 -4.13
CA PRO A 56 15.15 -23.60 -3.28
C PRO A 56 15.37 -22.13 -2.91
N LEU A 57 16.63 -21.74 -2.71
CA LEU A 57 16.99 -20.37 -2.36
C LEU A 57 16.72 -19.41 -3.54
N LEU A 58 17.13 -19.79 -4.74
CA LEU A 58 16.88 -18.99 -5.94
C LEU A 58 15.37 -18.89 -6.22
N TYR A 59 14.66 -20.01 -6.11
CA TYR A 59 13.20 -20.04 -6.27
C TYR A 59 12.50 -19.10 -5.29
N LEU A 60 12.85 -19.17 -4.00
CA LEU A 60 12.29 -18.30 -2.96
C LEU A 60 12.63 -16.83 -3.22
N LEU A 61 13.88 -16.53 -3.62
CA LEU A 61 14.32 -15.18 -3.91
C LEU A 61 13.52 -14.58 -5.08
N VAL A 62 13.39 -15.30 -6.19
CA VAL A 62 12.64 -14.81 -7.35
C VAL A 62 11.15 -14.66 -7.03
N LEU A 63 10.56 -15.64 -6.33
CA LEU A 63 9.17 -15.56 -5.87
C LEU A 63 8.94 -14.36 -4.95
N TYR A 64 9.88 -14.10 -4.02
CA TYR A 64 9.83 -12.94 -3.14
C TYR A 64 9.91 -11.63 -3.93
N LEU A 65 10.86 -11.51 -4.86
CA LEU A 65 11.00 -10.30 -5.69
C LEU A 65 9.77 -10.05 -6.56
N LEU A 66 9.19 -11.10 -7.16
CA LEU A 66 7.97 -10.98 -7.95
C LEU A 66 6.78 -10.51 -7.11
N THR A 67 6.60 -11.07 -5.92
CA THR A 67 5.46 -10.74 -5.04
C THR A 67 5.63 -9.39 -4.34
N MET A 68 6.87 -8.95 -4.10
CA MET A 68 7.18 -7.65 -3.49
C MET A 68 7.47 -6.54 -4.51
N ARG A 69 7.45 -6.83 -5.82
CA ARG A 69 7.89 -5.92 -6.89
C ARG A 69 7.34 -4.50 -6.76
N VAL A 70 6.03 -4.37 -6.53
CA VAL A 70 5.37 -3.06 -6.42
C VAL A 70 5.82 -2.34 -5.14
N ARG A 71 5.92 -3.07 -4.02
CA ARG A 71 6.32 -2.50 -2.72
C ARG A 71 7.75 -1.97 -2.77
N LEU A 72 8.67 -2.72 -3.36
CA LEU A 72 10.06 -2.30 -3.51
C LEU A 72 10.16 -1.01 -4.35
N VAL A 73 9.48 -0.95 -5.50
CA VAL A 73 9.50 0.26 -6.34
C VAL A 73 8.85 1.45 -5.63
N VAL A 74 7.75 1.24 -4.89
CA VAL A 74 7.10 2.28 -4.08
C VAL A 74 8.01 2.77 -2.94
N GLU A 75 8.75 1.89 -2.28
CA GLU A 75 9.69 2.27 -1.22
C GLU A 75 10.82 3.15 -1.78
N VAL A 76 11.37 2.80 -2.95
CA VAL A 76 12.35 3.65 -3.64
C VAL A 76 11.73 4.99 -4.05
N ALA A 77 10.51 4.99 -4.58
CA ALA A 77 9.79 6.21 -4.93
C ALA A 77 9.57 7.11 -3.70
N ASN A 78 9.15 6.54 -2.57
CA ASN A 78 8.96 7.23 -1.30
C ASN A 78 10.29 7.83 -0.80
N ALA A 79 11.39 7.09 -0.90
CA ALA A 79 12.71 7.57 -0.48
C ALA A 79 13.18 8.76 -1.33
N LEU A 80 12.96 8.72 -2.65
CA LEU A 80 13.24 9.85 -3.55
C LEU A 80 12.31 11.04 -3.26
N ALA A 81 11.01 10.78 -3.04
CA ALA A 81 10.02 11.82 -2.73
C ALA A 81 10.36 12.55 -1.42
N ALA A 82 10.79 11.82 -0.38
CA ALA A 82 11.21 12.40 0.88
C ALA A 82 12.40 13.37 0.71
N ARG A 83 13.27 13.09 -0.26
CA ARG A 83 14.42 13.93 -0.64
C ARG A 83 14.08 14.99 -1.71
N ARG A 84 12.81 15.12 -2.10
CA ARG A 84 12.32 16.00 -3.18
C ARG A 84 13.06 15.80 -4.52
N GLN A 85 13.48 14.57 -4.79
CA GLN A 85 14.16 14.23 -6.04
C GLN A 85 13.15 14.06 -7.19
N PRO A 86 13.47 14.52 -8.41
CA PRO A 86 12.55 14.48 -9.56
C PRO A 86 12.18 13.06 -9.99
N GLY A 87 13.01 12.05 -9.66
CA GLY A 87 12.79 10.65 -10.01
C GLY A 87 11.63 9.95 -9.30
N ALA A 88 10.97 10.59 -8.33
CA ALA A 88 9.89 9.95 -7.56
C ALA A 88 8.65 9.63 -8.41
N GLN A 89 8.17 10.57 -9.24
CA GLN A 89 6.94 10.38 -10.02
C GLN A 89 7.07 9.29 -11.10
N PRO A 90 8.17 9.22 -11.88
CA PRO A 90 8.40 8.10 -12.79
C PRO A 90 8.39 6.74 -12.10
N LEU A 91 8.92 6.65 -10.87
CA LEU A 91 8.88 5.39 -10.12
C LEU A 91 7.47 5.02 -9.64
N TYR A 92 6.64 5.98 -9.24
CA TYR A 92 5.22 5.67 -8.98
C TYR A 92 4.50 5.21 -10.25
N ALA A 93 4.82 5.79 -11.41
CA ALA A 93 4.27 5.33 -12.70
C ALA A 93 4.71 3.90 -13.02
N LEU A 94 6.00 3.58 -12.83
CA LEU A 94 6.52 2.23 -12.97
C LEU A 94 5.86 1.25 -12.01
N ALA A 95 5.72 1.62 -10.73
CA ALA A 95 5.02 0.80 -9.74
C ALA A 95 3.55 0.56 -10.16
N GLY A 96 2.89 1.57 -10.72
CA GLY A 96 1.55 1.46 -11.27
C GLY A 96 1.46 0.49 -12.46
N ALA A 97 2.46 0.49 -13.35
CA ALA A 97 2.54 -0.46 -14.45
C ALA A 97 2.79 -1.90 -13.99
N LEU A 98 3.52 -2.09 -12.89
CA LEU A 98 3.79 -3.40 -12.28
C LEU A 98 2.63 -3.92 -11.40
N ALA A 99 1.64 -3.07 -11.09
CA ALA A 99 0.53 -3.37 -10.20
C ALA A 99 -0.57 -4.16 -10.91
N LEU A 100 -0.48 -5.49 -10.82
CA LEU A 100 -1.37 -6.41 -11.52
C LEU A 100 -2.70 -6.58 -10.77
N ASN A 101 -2.71 -6.49 -9.44
CA ASN A 101 -3.91 -6.62 -8.63
C ASN A 101 -4.45 -5.25 -8.13
N PRO A 102 -5.73 -5.16 -7.72
CA PRO A 102 -6.33 -3.92 -7.22
C PRO A 102 -5.65 -3.37 -5.94
N MET A 103 -5.14 -4.24 -5.07
CA MET A 103 -4.50 -3.84 -3.82
C MET A 103 -3.17 -3.13 -4.08
N ASP A 104 -2.36 -3.65 -4.99
CA ASP A 104 -1.11 -3.02 -5.43
C ASP A 104 -1.39 -1.64 -6.02
N ARG A 105 -2.40 -1.53 -6.89
CA ARG A 105 -2.80 -0.24 -7.47
C ARG A 105 -3.21 0.75 -6.38
N ALA A 106 -3.93 0.30 -5.36
CA ALA A 106 -4.29 1.12 -4.22
C ALA A 106 -3.07 1.54 -3.39
N ILE A 107 -2.12 0.63 -3.14
CA ILE A 107 -0.86 0.93 -2.44
C ILE A 107 -0.09 2.03 -3.19
N VAL A 108 0.07 1.90 -4.51
CA VAL A 108 0.76 2.91 -5.33
C VAL A 108 0.07 4.27 -5.21
N ARG A 109 -1.26 4.33 -5.44
CA ARG A 109 -2.00 5.60 -5.40
C ARG A 109 -1.95 6.27 -4.03
N VAL A 110 -2.13 5.52 -2.94
CA VAL A 110 -2.10 6.10 -1.59
C VAL A 110 -0.71 6.67 -1.25
N ASN A 111 0.36 5.96 -1.62
CA ASN A 111 1.73 6.44 -1.41
C ASN A 111 2.05 7.65 -2.30
N GLN A 112 1.67 7.60 -3.58
CA GLN A 112 1.83 8.72 -4.51
C GLN A 112 1.09 9.96 -3.99
N GLY A 113 -0.17 9.80 -3.57
CA GLY A 113 -0.96 10.88 -2.98
C GLY A 113 -0.31 11.46 -1.71
N ALA A 114 0.26 10.62 -0.86
CA ALA A 114 1.01 11.06 0.32
C ALA A 114 2.26 11.88 -0.06
N ALA A 115 3.01 11.43 -1.07
CA ALA A 115 4.19 12.14 -1.58
C ALA A 115 3.84 13.47 -2.24
N LEU A 116 2.78 13.51 -3.06
CA LEU A 116 2.26 14.74 -3.66
C LEU A 116 1.88 15.76 -2.57
N LEU A 117 1.18 15.29 -1.52
CA LEU A 117 0.79 16.13 -0.39
C LEU A 117 2.02 16.64 0.37
N HIS A 118 3.02 15.80 0.61
CA HIS A 118 4.28 16.21 1.25
C HIS A 118 5.01 17.31 0.44
N ASN A 119 4.93 17.24 -0.89
CA ASN A 119 5.55 18.19 -1.81
C ASN A 119 4.69 19.43 -2.09
N GLY A 120 3.57 19.62 -1.38
CA GLY A 120 2.70 20.79 -1.54
C GLY A 120 1.81 20.76 -2.77
N GLN A 121 1.81 19.67 -3.55
CA GLN A 121 0.97 19.48 -4.74
C GLN A 121 -0.44 19.03 -4.32
N VAL A 122 -1.12 19.85 -3.53
CA VAL A 122 -2.35 19.47 -2.81
C VAL A 122 -3.47 19.06 -3.76
N ALA A 123 -3.72 19.79 -4.84
CA ALA A 123 -4.78 19.46 -5.79
C ALA A 123 -4.59 18.08 -6.44
N GLN A 124 -3.36 17.76 -6.86
CA GLN A 124 -3.03 16.45 -7.43
C GLN A 124 -3.16 15.35 -6.37
N ALA A 125 -2.69 15.60 -5.15
CA ALA A 125 -2.81 14.67 -4.04
C ALA A 125 -4.26 14.32 -3.76
N THR A 126 -5.16 15.32 -3.69
CA THR A 126 -6.59 15.11 -3.48
C THR A 126 -7.18 14.21 -4.55
N GLY A 127 -6.95 14.51 -5.84
CA GLY A 127 -7.47 13.71 -6.95
C GLY A 127 -7.00 12.25 -6.91
N VAL A 128 -5.71 12.03 -6.64
CA VAL A 128 -5.14 10.67 -6.54
C VAL A 128 -5.72 9.90 -5.35
N LEU A 129 -5.84 10.54 -4.18
CA LEU A 129 -6.35 9.91 -2.96
C LEU A 129 -7.86 9.62 -3.03
N GLU A 130 -8.65 10.52 -3.62
CA GLU A 130 -10.06 10.24 -3.91
C GLU A 130 -10.20 9.07 -4.87
N GLY A 131 -9.39 9.02 -5.93
CA GLY A 131 -9.36 7.90 -6.87
C GLY A 131 -8.96 6.58 -6.22
N ALA A 132 -8.08 6.61 -5.21
CA ALA A 132 -7.74 5.44 -4.41
C ALA A 132 -8.91 4.96 -3.54
N LEU A 133 -9.62 5.90 -2.90
CA LEU A 133 -10.76 5.58 -2.03
C LEU A 133 -11.99 5.08 -2.83
N ARG A 134 -12.22 5.64 -4.02
CA ARG A 134 -13.26 5.19 -4.96
C ARG A 134 -12.96 3.83 -5.59
N GLY A 135 -11.68 3.49 -5.73
CA GLY A 135 -11.19 2.28 -6.39
C GLY A 135 -11.56 0.97 -5.69
N GLY A 136 -12.18 1.02 -4.51
CA GLY A 136 -12.72 -0.14 -3.81
C GLY A 136 -12.35 -0.17 -2.33
N ARG A 137 -12.61 -1.30 -1.68
CA ARG A 137 -12.32 -1.48 -0.25
C ARG A 137 -10.82 -1.63 -0.01
N LEU A 138 -10.26 -0.65 0.69
CA LEU A 138 -8.90 -0.67 1.22
C LEU A 138 -8.86 -1.48 2.52
N GLY A 139 -7.78 -2.23 2.77
CA GLY A 139 -7.52 -2.81 4.09
C GLY A 139 -7.40 -1.72 5.17
N ASN A 140 -7.67 -2.04 6.43
CA ASN A 140 -7.81 -1.04 7.52
C ASN A 140 -6.61 -0.08 7.58
N ARG A 141 -5.38 -0.59 7.49
CA ARG A 141 -4.17 0.24 7.53
C ARG A 141 -4.05 1.17 6.32
N LEU A 142 -4.28 0.66 5.11
CA LEU A 142 -4.20 1.45 3.88
C LEU A 142 -5.36 2.46 3.80
N GLY A 143 -6.54 2.06 4.25
CA GLY A 143 -7.72 2.91 4.35
C GLY A 143 -7.54 4.05 5.34
N ALA A 144 -6.94 3.79 6.51
CA ALA A 144 -6.60 4.83 7.48
C ALA A 144 -5.54 5.79 6.90
N ALA A 145 -4.52 5.28 6.22
CA ALA A 145 -3.51 6.11 5.55
C ALA A 145 -4.15 7.04 4.50
N CYS A 146 -5.00 6.48 3.63
CA CYS A 146 -5.68 7.21 2.57
C CYS A 146 -6.57 8.32 3.13
N ARG A 147 -7.45 8.00 4.08
CA ARG A 147 -8.36 8.97 4.71
C ARG A 147 -7.61 10.04 5.48
N CYS A 148 -6.54 9.68 6.21
CA CYS A 148 -5.71 10.64 6.92
C CYS A 148 -5.10 11.65 5.95
N ASN A 149 -4.46 11.18 4.88
CA ASN A 149 -3.83 12.06 3.90
C ASN A 149 -4.85 12.91 3.14
N LEU A 150 -6.00 12.32 2.75
CA LEU A 150 -7.05 13.06 2.05
C LEU A 150 -7.69 14.12 2.95
N GLY A 151 -7.95 13.78 4.22
CA GLY A 151 -8.45 14.73 5.21
C GLY A 151 -7.49 15.91 5.38
N LEU A 152 -6.18 15.64 5.50
CA LEU A 152 -5.16 16.69 5.54
C LEU A 152 -5.08 17.51 4.25
N ALA A 153 -5.32 16.91 3.09
CA ALA A 153 -5.38 17.63 1.82
C ALA A 153 -6.56 18.61 1.79
N TYR A 154 -7.76 18.18 2.20
CA TYR A 154 -8.93 19.07 2.28
C TYR A 154 -8.74 20.22 3.28
N LEU A 155 -8.09 19.98 4.42
CA LEU A 155 -7.77 21.06 5.35
C LEU A 155 -6.87 22.12 4.71
N ARG A 156 -5.93 21.72 3.84
CA ARG A 156 -5.05 22.66 3.12
C ARG A 156 -5.76 23.41 2.00
N THR A 157 -6.84 22.88 1.45
CA THR A 157 -7.67 23.56 0.45
C THR A 157 -8.82 24.37 1.07
N GLY A 158 -8.92 24.41 2.40
CA GLY A 158 -9.95 25.17 3.13
C GLY A 158 -11.26 24.42 3.38
N ASP A 159 -11.41 23.19 2.87
CA ASP A 159 -12.60 22.36 3.09
C ASP A 159 -12.51 21.67 4.46
N ARG A 160 -12.75 22.46 5.51
CA ARG A 160 -12.59 22.03 6.91
C ARG A 160 -13.56 20.93 7.29
N GLU A 161 -14.79 20.95 6.77
CA GLU A 161 -15.81 19.96 7.10
C GLU A 161 -15.44 18.56 6.59
N ARG A 162 -15.13 18.43 5.29
CA ARG A 162 -14.72 17.15 4.72
C ARG A 162 -13.41 16.66 5.31
N GLY A 163 -12.46 17.58 5.52
CA GLY A 163 -11.20 17.28 6.19
C GLY A 163 -11.41 16.69 7.58
N ARG A 164 -12.26 17.32 8.39
CA ARG A 164 -12.58 16.88 9.76
C ARG A 164 -13.28 15.53 9.78
N ALA A 165 -14.24 15.30 8.89
CA ALA A 165 -14.95 14.02 8.78
C ALA A 165 -13.99 12.85 8.52
N LEU A 166 -13.14 12.97 7.50
CA LEU A 166 -12.18 11.92 7.15
C LEU A 166 -11.14 11.65 8.23
N LEU A 167 -10.73 12.68 8.98
CA LEU A 167 -9.80 12.50 10.09
C LEU A 167 -10.46 11.77 11.28
N ARG A 168 -11.74 12.00 11.56
CA ARG A 168 -12.50 11.21 12.55
C ARG A 168 -12.61 9.75 12.11
N GLU A 169 -13.04 9.51 10.87
CA GLU A 169 -13.08 8.15 10.29
C GLU A 169 -11.72 7.44 10.37
N THR A 170 -10.61 8.16 10.23
CA THR A 170 -9.26 7.59 10.36
C THR A 170 -9.00 7.07 11.78
N VAL A 171 -9.40 7.84 12.80
CA VAL A 171 -9.24 7.46 14.21
C VAL A 171 -10.09 6.23 14.53
N ASP A 172 -11.32 6.22 14.04
CA ASP A 172 -12.28 5.13 14.28
C ASP A 172 -11.88 3.84 13.55
N LEU A 173 -11.36 3.96 12.32
CA LEU A 173 -11.00 2.80 11.49
C LEU A 173 -9.80 2.03 12.02
N LEU A 174 -8.77 2.73 12.54
CA LEU A 174 -7.58 2.08 13.07
C LEU A 174 -7.01 2.82 14.28
N PRO A 175 -7.67 2.71 15.45
CA PRO A 175 -7.24 3.34 16.69
C PRO A 175 -5.79 2.96 17.06
N GLY A 176 -5.04 3.90 17.64
CA GLY A 176 -3.66 3.68 18.07
C GLY A 176 -2.62 3.65 16.95
N SER A 177 -3.02 3.63 15.68
CA SER A 177 -2.09 3.72 14.55
C SER A 177 -1.41 5.08 14.45
N VAL A 178 -0.29 5.14 13.72
CA VAL A 178 0.39 6.39 13.39
C VAL A 178 -0.57 7.36 12.64
N TYR A 179 -1.46 6.83 11.80
CA TYR A 179 -2.45 7.61 11.08
C TYR A 179 -3.53 8.18 11.99
N ALA A 180 -4.06 7.38 12.92
CA ALA A 180 -5.00 7.86 13.93
C ALA A 180 -4.35 8.95 14.80
N ARG A 181 -3.10 8.75 15.27
CA ARG A 181 -2.38 9.76 16.03
C ARG A 181 -2.21 11.07 15.26
N ARG A 182 -1.80 10.99 13.98
CA ARG A 182 -1.65 12.15 13.11
C ARG A 182 -3.00 12.85 12.89
N ALA A 183 -4.08 12.10 12.71
CA ALA A 183 -5.42 12.63 12.57
C ALA A 183 -5.92 13.32 13.84
N SER A 184 -5.73 12.71 15.02
CA SER A 184 -6.08 13.34 16.31
C SER A 184 -5.31 14.64 16.55
N ILE A 185 -4.03 14.72 16.17
CA ILE A 185 -3.26 15.97 16.24
C ILE A 185 -3.88 17.05 15.36
N ALA A 186 -4.24 16.71 14.12
CA ALA A 186 -4.87 17.65 13.19
C ALA A 186 -6.25 18.12 13.69
N LEU A 187 -7.07 17.20 14.21
CA LEU A 187 -8.38 17.53 14.80
C LEU A 187 -8.26 18.48 15.98
N ARG A 188 -7.34 18.21 16.92
CA ARG A 188 -7.09 19.11 18.05
C ARG A 188 -6.66 20.52 17.63
N ARG A 189 -5.89 20.64 16.54
CA ARG A 189 -5.51 21.95 15.99
C ARG A 189 -6.69 22.71 15.40
N LEU A 190 -7.65 22.02 14.78
CA LEU A 190 -8.87 22.65 14.30
C LEU A 190 -9.76 23.12 15.46
N ASP A 191 -9.84 22.33 16.53
CA ASP A 191 -10.64 22.68 17.71
C ASP A 191 -10.03 23.84 18.51
N ALA A 192 -8.69 23.92 18.55
CA ALA A 192 -7.96 25.01 19.18
C ALA A 192 -7.92 26.30 18.34
N ALA A 193 -8.43 26.29 17.10
CA ALA A 193 -8.47 27.46 16.21
C ALA A 193 -9.91 28.00 16.00
N PRO A 194 -10.64 28.40 17.07
CA PRO A 194 -11.98 28.94 16.90
C PRO A 194 -11.92 30.33 16.23
N ALA A 195 -12.64 30.45 15.11
CA ALA A 195 -13.32 31.66 14.61
C ALA A 195 -12.56 33.01 14.47
N GLU A 196 -11.36 33.05 13.87
CA GLU A 196 -10.74 34.34 13.43
C GLU A 196 -10.99 34.70 11.95
N ALA A 197 -11.98 34.09 11.30
CA ALA A 197 -12.35 34.47 9.93
C ALA A 197 -13.87 34.43 9.78
N GLN A 198 -14.52 35.47 10.31
CA GLN A 198 -15.75 36.02 9.71
C GLN A 198 -15.32 37.10 8.72
#